data_AF-A0A916EIL2-F1
#
_entry.id   AF-A0A916EIL2-F1
#
_cell.length_a   1.000
_cell.length_b   1.000
_cell.length_c   1.000
_cell.angle_alpha   90.00
_cell.angle_beta   90.00
_cell.angle_gamma   90.00
#
_symmetry.space_group_name_H-M   'P 1'
#
loop_
_entity.id
_entity.type
_entity.pdbx_description
1 polymer ?
#
loop_
_entity_poly.entity_id
_entity_poly.type
_entity_poly.pdbx_seq_one_letter_code
_entity_poly.pdbx_strand_id
1 'polypeptide(L)'
;MANAGLTVRKETIQKQKIRLANSHQQTVKDYIIDNKNNLIILNVDDYHNIHTLRRPDTTTTSSALHFRTILMKSSLQAFAIPFKNDVGQSIQNPEGIDFERTERLLIHSYDIRIAERKKDRSMQNTKLIDLLEGSLHSTEDYISVIRLIINIPELCAYLEENILIAPMDYP
;
A
#
# COMPACT_ATOMS: atom_id res chain seq x y z
N MET A 1 35.09 22.26 -16.99
CA MET A 1 35.43 21.76 -15.64
C MET A 1 34.96 20.31 -15.57
N ALA A 2 35.88 19.36 -15.40
CA ALA A 2 35.54 17.94 -15.37
C ALA A 2 34.90 17.60 -14.01
N ASN A 3 33.71 16.99 -14.02
CA ASN A 3 33.14 16.38 -12.82
C ASN A 3 34.02 15.19 -12.44
N ALA A 4 34.94 15.40 -11.49
CA ALA A 4 35.61 14.30 -10.82
C ALA A 4 34.53 13.46 -10.14
N GLY A 5 34.30 12.24 -10.65
CA GLY A 5 33.27 11.34 -10.13
C GLY A 5 33.51 11.07 -8.64
N LEU A 6 32.51 11.35 -7.81
CA LEU A 6 32.55 11.01 -6.40
C LEU A 6 32.55 9.47 -6.28
N THR A 7 33.66 8.88 -5.85
CA THR A 7 33.75 7.43 -5.64
C THR A 7 33.29 7.10 -4.23
N VAL A 8 32.24 6.30 -4.10
CA VAL A 8 31.66 5.89 -2.81
C VAL A 8 32.00 4.43 -2.52
N ARG A 9 32.40 4.11 -1.28
CA ARG A 9 32.71 2.73 -0.88
C ARG A 9 31.43 1.92 -0.67
N LYS A 10 31.51 0.59 -0.84
CA LYS A 10 30.37 -0.34 -0.68
C LYS A 10 29.75 -0.24 0.72
N GLU A 11 30.57 -0.04 1.75
CA GLU A 11 30.13 0.08 3.15
C GLU A 11 29.27 1.33 3.34
N THR A 12 29.62 2.45 2.69
CA THR A 12 28.83 3.68 2.74
C THR A 12 27.48 3.48 2.08
N ILE A 13 27.42 2.79 0.95
CA ILE A 13 26.16 2.45 0.26
C ILE A 13 25.29 1.57 1.16
N GLN A 14 25.87 0.53 1.77
CA GLN A 14 25.14 -0.38 2.65
C GLN A 14 24.56 0.34 3.87
N LYS A 15 25.35 1.22 4.52
CA LYS A 15 24.87 2.05 5.62
C LYS A 15 23.71 2.96 5.21
N GLN A 16 23.78 3.58 4.02
CA GLN A 16 22.69 4.41 3.50
C GLN A 16 21.43 3.58 3.22
N LYS A 17 21.57 2.37 2.65
CA LYS A 17 20.44 1.46 2.43
C LYS A 17 19.74 1.09 3.74
N ILE A 18 20.50 0.71 4.78
CA ILE A 18 19.96 0.39 6.11
C ILE A 18 19.25 1.62 6.70
N ARG A 19 19.87 2.80 6.62
CA ARG A 19 19.28 4.05 7.10
C ARG A 19 17.95 4.35 6.40
N LEU A 20 17.90 4.20 5.08
CA LEU A 20 16.69 4.41 4.28
C LEU A 20 15.60 3.41 4.65
N ALA A 21 15.93 2.12 4.79
CA ALA A 21 14.99 1.08 5.19
C ALA A 21 14.39 1.36 6.59
N ASN A 22 15.23 1.69 7.58
CA ASN A 22 14.78 2.02 8.92
C ASN A 22 13.92 3.30 8.93
N SER A 23 14.31 4.32 8.16
CA SER A 23 13.53 5.54 8.01
C SER A 23 12.17 5.26 7.37
N HIS A 24 12.12 4.40 6.34
CA HIS A 24 10.88 3.99 5.70
C HIS A 24 9.96 3.30 6.70
N GLN A 25 10.47 2.30 7.43
CA GLN A 25 9.71 1.62 8.49
C GLN A 25 9.14 2.62 9.51
N GLN A 26 9.95 3.56 9.99
CA GLN A 26 9.47 4.56 10.94
C GLN A 26 8.34 5.42 10.34
N THR A 27 8.49 5.88 9.10
CA THR A 27 7.46 6.70 8.45
C THR A 27 6.16 5.93 8.16
N VAL A 28 6.20 4.60 8.03
CA VAL A 28 4.98 3.77 7.92
C VAL A 28 4.27 3.72 9.27
N LYS A 29 5.02 3.55 10.36
CA LYS A 29 4.49 3.56 11.73
C LYS A 29 3.85 4.89 12.09
N ASP A 30 4.58 5.99 11.87
CA ASP A 30 4.10 7.35 12.12
C ASP A 30 2.80 7.61 11.36
N TYR A 31 2.74 7.19 10.10
CA TYR A 31 1.55 7.32 9.27
C TYR A 31 0.33 6.59 9.86
N ILE A 32 0.49 5.38 10.41
CA ILE A 32 -0.61 4.64 11.03
C ILE A 32 -1.06 5.35 12.31
N ILE A 33 -0.12 5.80 13.13
CA ILE A 33 -0.41 6.51 14.39
C ILE A 33 -1.17 7.81 14.11
N ASP A 34 -0.72 8.60 13.14
CA ASP A 34 -1.32 9.87 12.74
C ASP A 34 -2.74 9.69 12.19
N ASN A 35 -3.03 8.52 11.62
CA ASN A 35 -4.31 8.20 10.98
C ASN A 35 -5.17 7.21 11.77
N LYS A 36 -4.84 6.90 13.03
CA LYS A 36 -5.52 5.87 13.83
C LYS A 36 -7.02 6.08 14.02
N ASN A 37 -7.48 7.33 13.93
CA ASN A 37 -8.90 7.70 14.09
C ASN A 37 -9.65 7.76 12.75
N ASN A 38 -8.94 7.62 11.64
CA ASN A 38 -9.48 7.69 10.29
C ASN A 38 -9.70 6.29 9.73
N LEU A 39 -10.59 6.17 8.76
CA LEU A 39 -10.75 4.92 8.02
C LEU A 39 -9.47 4.61 7.24
N ILE A 40 -8.88 3.46 7.50
CA ILE A 40 -7.72 2.93 6.77
C ILE A 40 -8.20 1.90 5.74
N ILE A 41 -7.72 2.06 4.51
CA ILE A 41 -7.96 1.18 3.38
C ILE A 41 -6.62 0.61 2.93
N LEU A 42 -6.56 -0.70 2.76
CA LEU A 42 -5.40 -1.43 2.30
C LEU A 42 -5.61 -1.88 0.85
N ASN A 43 -4.85 -1.29 -0.06
CA ASN A 43 -4.85 -1.68 -1.47
C ASN A 43 -3.65 -2.57 -1.74
N VAL A 44 -3.90 -3.79 -2.22
CA VAL A 44 -2.85 -4.69 -2.68
C VAL A 44 -3.15 -5.06 -4.12
N ASP A 45 -2.18 -4.78 -4.98
CA ASP A 45 -2.33 -4.85 -6.43
C ASP A 45 -1.09 -5.53 -7.04
N ASP A 46 -1.29 -6.31 -8.11
CA ASP A 46 -0.23 -6.95 -8.88
C ASP A 46 0.10 -6.12 -10.12
N TYR A 47 1.01 -5.16 -9.94
CA TYR A 47 1.42 -4.31 -11.05
C TYR A 47 2.24 -5.13 -12.06
N HIS A 48 1.60 -5.48 -13.18
CA HIS A 48 2.25 -6.15 -14.30
C HIS A 48 3.02 -5.14 -15.16
N ASN A 49 4.05 -5.62 -15.88
CA ASN A 49 4.81 -4.87 -16.89
C ASN A 49 5.72 -3.73 -16.39
N ILE A 50 6.38 -3.89 -15.23
CA ILE A 50 7.54 -3.04 -14.91
C ILE A 50 8.72 -3.49 -15.78
N HIS A 51 8.95 -2.77 -16.88
CA HIS A 51 10.10 -2.99 -17.75
C HIS A 51 11.37 -2.46 -17.08
N THR A 52 12.33 -3.35 -16.85
CA THR A 52 13.65 -2.93 -16.36
C THR A 52 14.50 -2.40 -17.52
N LEU A 53 15.16 -1.26 -17.33
CA LEU A 53 16.15 -0.75 -18.28
C LEU A 53 17.38 -1.68 -18.25
N ARG A 54 17.42 -2.67 -19.15
CA ARG A 54 18.58 -3.54 -19.35
C ARG A 54 19.39 -3.04 -20.53
N ARG A 55 20.69 -2.79 -20.33
CA ARG A 55 21.64 -2.61 -21.45
C ARG A 55 21.73 -3.96 -22.18
N PRO A 56 21.45 -4.05 -23.49
CA PRO A 56 21.54 -5.31 -24.21
C PRO A 56 22.98 -5.83 -24.12
N ASP A 57 23.18 -6.91 -23.36
CA ASP A 57 24.46 -7.60 -23.19
C ASP A 57 24.45 -8.99 -23.83
N THR A 58 23.26 -9.47 -24.22
CA THR A 58 22.98 -10.77 -24.83
C THR A 58 21.77 -10.64 -25.78
N THR A 59 21.50 -11.67 -26.59
CA THR A 59 20.32 -11.79 -27.47
C THR A 59 19.02 -12.14 -26.73
N THR A 60 18.98 -12.04 -25.39
CA THR A 60 17.80 -12.36 -24.59
C THR A 60 16.92 -11.12 -24.41
N THR A 61 15.61 -11.26 -24.64
CA THR A 61 14.62 -10.23 -24.37
C THR A 61 14.41 -10.07 -22.86
N SER A 62 14.20 -8.84 -22.38
CA SER A 62 13.85 -8.59 -20.98
C SER A 62 12.43 -9.09 -20.71
N SER A 63 12.24 -10.01 -19.77
CA SER A 63 10.92 -10.36 -19.25
C SER A 63 10.42 -9.28 -18.30
N ALA A 64 9.13 -8.97 -18.36
CA ALA A 64 8.49 -8.17 -17.32
C ALA A 64 8.59 -8.90 -15.98
N LEU A 65 8.89 -8.15 -14.91
CA LEU A 65 8.76 -8.66 -13.55
C LEU A 65 7.38 -8.31 -13.02
N HIS A 66 6.82 -9.21 -12.20
CA HIS A 66 5.60 -8.95 -11.44
C HIS A 66 5.99 -8.40 -10.08
N PHE A 67 5.29 -7.35 -9.65
CA PHE A 67 5.44 -6.79 -8.32
C PHE A 67 4.09 -6.67 -7.64
N ARG A 68 4.05 -7.10 -6.38
CA ARG A 68 2.96 -6.84 -5.45
C ARG A 68 3.21 -5.49 -4.80
N THR A 69 2.33 -4.54 -5.04
CA THR A 69 2.37 -3.23 -4.40
C THR A 69 1.40 -3.22 -3.23
N ILE A 70 1.88 -2.84 -2.05
CA ILE A 70 1.06 -2.73 -0.85
C ILE A 70 0.94 -1.26 -0.47
N LEU A 71 -0.23 -0.67 -0.68
CA LEU A 71 -0.53 0.71 -0.35
C LEU A 71 -1.54 0.80 0.78
N MET A 72 -1.27 1.67 1.73
CA MET A 72 -2.21 2.05 2.77
C MET A 72 -2.73 3.45 2.50
N LYS A 73 -4.05 3.62 2.48
CA LYS A 73 -4.69 4.91 2.28
C LYS A 73 -5.57 5.25 3.46
N SER A 74 -5.49 6.49 3.93
CA SER A 74 -6.35 7.00 4.98
C SER A 74 -7.33 8.02 4.42
N SER A 75 -8.60 7.86 4.75
CA SER A 75 -9.64 8.81 4.39
C SER A 75 -9.80 9.87 5.48
N LEU A 76 -9.52 11.14 5.16
CA LEU A 76 -9.84 12.26 6.06
C LEU A 76 -11.35 12.56 6.14
N GLN A 77 -12.14 11.93 5.27
CA GLN A 77 -13.59 12.17 5.17
C GLN A 77 -14.40 11.09 5.90
N ALA A 78 -13.74 10.05 6.42
CA ALA A 78 -14.38 8.93 7.11
C ALA A 78 -13.58 8.55 8.35
N PHE A 79 -14.27 8.36 9.47
CA PHE A 79 -13.67 7.90 10.72
C PHE A 79 -13.44 6.38 10.70
N ALA A 80 -12.53 5.92 11.54
CA ALA A 80 -12.30 4.50 11.77
C ALA A 80 -13.61 3.83 12.23
N ILE A 81 -13.83 2.60 11.76
CA ILE A 81 -15.03 1.82 12.08
C ILE A 81 -14.67 0.89 13.25
N PRO A 82 -15.29 1.02 14.43
CA PRO A 82 -14.99 0.14 15.55
C PRO A 82 -15.28 -1.33 15.24
N PHE A 83 -14.41 -2.23 15.69
CA PHE A 83 -14.59 -3.68 15.56
C PHE A 83 -15.62 -4.21 16.57
N LYS A 84 -15.62 -3.68 17.80
CA LYS A 84 -16.58 -4.04 18.85
C LYS A 84 -17.74 -3.05 18.88
N ASN A 85 -18.90 -3.48 18.39
CA ASN A 85 -20.14 -2.75 18.56
C ASN A 85 -20.81 -3.16 19.88
N ASP A 86 -20.42 -2.53 20.99
CA ASP A 86 -21.08 -2.74 22.30
C ASP A 86 -22.56 -2.27 22.32
N VAL A 87 -23.00 -1.55 21.28
CA VAL A 87 -24.32 -0.90 21.20
C VAL A 87 -25.33 -1.68 20.35
N GLY A 88 -24.98 -2.88 19.84
CA GLY A 88 -25.88 -3.62 18.94
C GLY A 88 -26.21 -2.87 17.64
N GLN A 89 -25.42 -1.84 17.30
CA GLN A 89 -25.48 -1.22 15.99
C GLN A 89 -25.08 -2.29 14.98
N SER A 90 -25.96 -2.52 14.01
CA SER A 90 -25.68 -3.43 12.91
C SER A 90 -24.37 -3.02 12.25
N ILE A 91 -23.45 -3.98 12.07
CA ILE A 91 -22.25 -3.79 11.23
C ILE A 91 -22.68 -3.45 9.79
N GLN A 92 -23.90 -3.84 9.40
CA GLN A 92 -24.63 -3.16 8.33
C GLN A 92 -25.20 -1.86 8.89
N ASN A 93 -24.37 -0.83 8.99
CA ASN A 93 -24.91 0.50 9.14
C ASN A 93 -25.83 0.73 7.90
N PRO A 94 -27.09 1.16 8.04
CA PRO A 94 -27.94 1.48 6.89
C PRO A 94 -27.39 2.67 6.08
N GLU A 95 -26.48 3.47 6.66
CA GLU A 95 -25.55 4.40 6.00
C GLU A 95 -24.10 3.87 5.96
N GLY A 96 -23.95 2.56 6.14
CA GLY A 96 -22.76 1.83 6.55
C GLY A 96 -21.91 1.45 5.40
N ILE A 97 -20.82 2.19 5.29
CA ILE A 97 -19.98 2.14 4.11
C ILE A 97 -20.91 2.43 2.93
N ASP A 98 -21.29 3.70 2.75
CA ASP A 98 -21.94 4.14 1.51
C ASP A 98 -21.20 3.44 0.37
N PHE A 99 -21.86 2.44 -0.23
CA PHE A 99 -21.23 1.55 -1.19
C PHE A 99 -20.65 2.39 -2.30
N GLU A 100 -21.30 3.52 -2.62
CA GLU A 100 -20.82 4.52 -3.54
C GLU A 100 -19.49 5.17 -3.10
N ARG A 101 -19.30 5.51 -1.82
CA ARG A 101 -18.02 6.04 -1.30
C ARG A 101 -16.90 5.02 -1.30
N THR A 102 -17.21 3.78 -0.97
CA THR A 102 -16.20 2.72 -1.00
C THR A 102 -15.87 2.35 -2.43
N GLU A 103 -16.86 2.14 -3.29
CA GLU A 103 -16.67 1.94 -4.73
C GLU A 103 -15.83 3.07 -5.36
N ARG A 104 -16.07 4.34 -4.99
CA ARG A 104 -15.20 5.48 -5.41
C ARG A 104 -13.73 5.32 -5.02
N LEU A 105 -13.45 4.59 -3.94
CA LEU A 105 -12.11 4.26 -3.45
C LEU A 105 -11.61 2.88 -3.95
N LEU A 106 -12.50 2.00 -4.43
CA LEU A 106 -12.21 0.62 -4.87
C LEU A 106 -12.09 0.42 -6.39
N ILE A 107 -12.47 1.40 -7.22
CA ILE A 107 -12.47 1.19 -8.68
C ILE A 107 -11.04 1.10 -9.24
N HIS A 108 -10.68 -0.10 -9.70
CA HIS A 108 -9.43 -0.43 -10.42
C HIS A 108 -9.36 0.16 -11.85
N SER A 109 -10.22 1.13 -12.19
CA SER A 109 -10.18 1.86 -13.46
C SER A 109 -9.32 3.11 -13.33
N TYR A 110 -8.07 2.99 -13.78
CA TYR A 110 -7.11 4.09 -13.91
C TYR A 110 -7.43 5.07 -15.06
N ASP A 111 -8.64 5.01 -15.62
CA ASP A 111 -9.07 5.88 -16.70
C ASP A 111 -9.23 7.32 -16.20
N ILE A 112 -8.24 8.15 -16.48
CA ILE A 112 -8.12 9.56 -16.06
C ILE A 112 -9.33 10.43 -16.45
N ARG A 113 -10.20 9.93 -17.35
CA ARG A 113 -11.40 10.63 -17.84
C ARG A 113 -12.49 10.87 -16.79
N ILE A 114 -12.47 10.18 -15.63
CA ILE A 114 -13.48 10.36 -14.58
C ILE A 114 -13.09 11.54 -13.65
N ALA A 115 -13.39 12.77 -14.07
CA ALA A 115 -13.08 13.99 -13.33
C ALA A 115 -13.65 14.00 -11.90
N GLU A 116 -14.85 13.42 -11.71
CA GLU A 116 -15.57 13.34 -10.43
C GLU A 116 -14.81 12.57 -9.35
N ARG A 117 -13.91 11.65 -9.73
CA ARG A 117 -13.16 10.79 -8.81
C ARG A 117 -11.72 11.25 -8.56
N LYS A 118 -11.32 12.43 -9.06
CA LYS A 118 -9.91 12.88 -8.99
C LYS A 118 -9.41 13.09 -7.56
N LYS A 119 -10.27 13.56 -6.65
CA LYS A 119 -9.93 13.76 -5.24
C LYS A 119 -9.72 12.43 -4.52
N ASP A 120 -10.63 11.47 -4.75
CA ASP A 120 -10.59 10.15 -4.11
C ASP A 120 -9.52 9.24 -4.73
N ARG A 121 -9.15 9.44 -6.00
CA ARG A 121 -8.01 8.78 -6.68
C ARG A 121 -6.66 9.45 -6.45
N SER A 122 -6.63 10.55 -5.71
CA SER A 122 -5.37 11.24 -5.39
C SER A 122 -4.47 10.37 -4.53
N MET A 123 -3.15 10.43 -4.72
CA MET A 123 -2.16 9.78 -3.83
C MET A 123 -1.97 10.53 -2.50
N GLN A 124 -2.77 11.57 -2.24
CA GLN A 124 -2.78 12.25 -0.95
C GLN A 124 -3.20 11.27 0.16
N ASN A 125 -2.52 11.37 1.30
CA ASN A 125 -2.68 10.45 2.44
C ASN A 125 -2.65 8.99 2.00
N THR A 126 -1.65 8.65 1.19
CA THR A 126 -1.35 7.28 0.78
C THR A 126 0.09 6.98 1.17
N LYS A 127 0.32 5.82 1.75
CA LYS A 127 1.61 5.34 2.21
C LYS A 127 1.93 4.01 1.56
N LEU A 128 3.10 3.94 0.91
CA LEU A 128 3.65 2.66 0.47
C LEU A 128 4.11 1.89 1.72
N ILE A 129 3.54 0.70 1.94
CA ILE A 129 4.03 -0.23 2.97
C ILE A 129 5.25 -0.95 2.41
N ASP A 130 5.07 -1.65 1.29
CA ASP A 130 6.13 -2.42 0.65
C ASP A 130 5.87 -2.64 -0.85
N LEU A 131 6.94 -3.01 -1.56
CA LEU A 131 6.93 -3.41 -2.97
C LEU A 131 7.71 -4.72 -3.09
N LEU A 132 6.99 -5.83 -3.24
CA LEU A 132 7.56 -7.17 -3.24
C LEU A 132 7.59 -7.74 -4.65
N GLU A 133 8.72 -8.28 -5.07
CA GLU A 133 8.79 -9.06 -6.31
C GLU A 133 7.92 -10.34 -6.17
N GLY A 134 7.19 -10.67 -7.23
CA GLY A 134 6.25 -11.79 -7.29
C GLY A 134 4.85 -11.36 -7.76
N SER A 135 4.02 -12.34 -8.08
CA SER A 135 2.62 -12.15 -8.46
C SER A 135 1.68 -12.26 -7.25
N LEU A 136 0.43 -11.86 -7.45
CA LEU A 136 -0.65 -11.98 -6.47
C LEU A 136 -1.75 -12.92 -6.99
N HIS A 137 -1.36 -14.09 -7.51
CA HIS A 137 -2.27 -15.00 -8.23
C HIS A 137 -2.72 -16.20 -7.39
N SER A 138 -2.08 -16.45 -6.24
CA SER A 138 -2.41 -17.58 -5.38
C SER A 138 -2.77 -17.13 -3.97
N THR A 139 -3.58 -17.94 -3.28
CA THR A 139 -3.88 -17.75 -1.86
C THR A 139 -2.62 -17.60 -1.00
N GLU A 140 -1.55 -18.34 -1.31
CA GLU A 140 -0.29 -18.24 -0.56
C GLU A 140 0.37 -16.87 -0.75
N ASP A 141 0.29 -16.29 -1.96
CA ASP A 141 0.78 -14.94 -2.21
C ASP A 141 0.03 -13.91 -1.35
N TYR A 142 -1.29 -14.03 -1.25
CA TYR A 142 -2.11 -13.19 -0.37
C TYR A 142 -1.78 -13.35 1.10
N ILE A 143 -1.65 -14.60 1.58
CA ILE A 143 -1.27 -14.89 2.95
C ILE A 143 0.09 -14.27 3.28
N SER A 144 1.05 -14.31 2.34
CA SER A 144 2.37 -13.71 2.53
C SER A 144 2.30 -12.19 2.73
N VAL A 145 1.44 -11.51 1.97
CA VAL A 145 1.21 -10.06 2.10
C VAL A 145 0.52 -9.74 3.42
N ILE A 146 -0.54 -10.48 3.78
CA ILE A 146 -1.24 -10.28 5.05
C ILE A 146 -0.28 -10.49 6.23
N ARG A 147 0.55 -11.53 6.20
CA ARG A 147 1.58 -11.78 7.23
C ARG A 147 2.54 -10.60 7.40
N LEU A 148 2.95 -9.95 6.30
CA LEU A 148 3.81 -8.77 6.37
C LEU A 148 3.12 -7.60 7.09
N ILE A 149 1.83 -7.43 6.82
CA ILE A 149 1.02 -6.31 7.32
C ILE A 149 0.70 -6.48 8.81
N ILE A 150 0.31 -7.68 9.25
CA ILE A 150 0.05 -7.97 10.68
C ILE A 150 1.33 -7.98 11.54
N ASN A 151 2.50 -7.97 10.92
CA ASN A 151 3.76 -7.83 11.68
C ASN A 151 4.07 -6.37 12.04
N ILE A 152 3.25 -5.41 11.62
CA ILE A 152 3.37 -3.99 12.00
C ILE A 152 2.58 -3.75 13.30
N PRO A 153 3.25 -3.53 14.45
CA PRO A 153 2.57 -3.45 15.75
C PRO A 153 1.49 -2.36 15.81
N GLU A 154 1.76 -1.21 15.20
CA GLU A 154 0.84 -0.07 15.17
C GLU A 154 -0.44 -0.38 14.41
N LEU A 155 -0.35 -1.19 13.35
CA LEU A 155 -1.52 -1.63 12.60
C LEU A 155 -2.29 -2.72 13.34
N CYS A 156 -1.59 -3.63 14.04
CA CYS A 156 -2.25 -4.60 14.92
C CYS A 156 -3.03 -3.91 16.05
N ALA A 157 -2.45 -2.89 16.68
CA ALA A 157 -3.16 -2.08 17.67
C ALA A 157 -4.39 -1.38 17.06
N TYR A 158 -4.32 -0.93 15.79
CA TYR A 158 -5.49 -0.40 15.10
C TYR A 158 -6.58 -1.48 14.89
N LEU A 159 -6.18 -2.70 14.49
CA LEU A 159 -7.09 -3.83 14.23
C LEU A 159 -7.76 -4.40 15.50
N GLU A 160 -7.17 -4.21 16.68
CA GLU A 160 -7.79 -4.61 17.96
C GLU A 160 -9.08 -3.83 18.24
N GLU A 161 -9.13 -2.58 17.79
CA GLU A 161 -10.24 -1.65 18.06
C GLU A 161 -11.08 -1.35 16.81
N ASN A 162 -10.53 -1.50 15.60
CA ASN A 162 -11.14 -1.02 14.37
C ASN A 162 -11.07 -2.04 13.22
N ILE A 163 -11.97 -1.88 12.25
CA ILE A 163 -12.00 -2.64 11.01
C ILE A 163 -11.05 -2.01 9.98
N LEU A 164 -10.31 -2.86 9.27
CA LEU A 164 -9.53 -2.52 8.09
C LEU A 164 -10.27 -2.98 6.83
N ILE A 165 -10.43 -2.07 5.86
CA ILE A 165 -11.03 -2.41 4.57
C ILE A 165 -9.89 -2.76 3.60
N ALA A 166 -9.95 -3.95 2.99
CA ALA A 166 -8.94 -4.43 2.05
C ALA A 166 -9.60 -4.84 0.72
N PRO A 167 -9.86 -3.89 -0.19
CA PRO A 167 -10.25 -4.21 -1.56
C PRO A 167 -9.13 -4.94 -2.28
N MET A 168 -9.36 -6.19 -2.65
CA MET A 168 -8.36 -7.05 -3.29
C MET A 168 -9.03 -7.97 -4.28
N ASP A 169 -8.42 -8.13 -5.46
CA ASP A 169 -8.84 -9.11 -6.47
C ASP A 169 -8.34 -10.52 -6.07
N TYR A 170 -8.96 -11.09 -5.04
CA TYR A 170 -8.62 -12.41 -4.52
C TYR A 170 -8.93 -13.53 -5.54
N PRO A 171 -8.01 -14.51 -5.74
CA PRO A 171 -8.11 -15.57 -6.75
C PRO A 171 -9.16 -16.63 -6.46
#